data_AF-A0A1H5DBC7-F1
#
_entry.id   AF-A0A1H5DBC7-F1
#
_cell.length_a   1.000
_cell.length_b   1.000
_cell.length_c   1.000
_cell.angle_alpha   90.00
_cell.angle_beta   90.00
_cell.angle_gamma   90.00
#
_symmetry.space_group_name_H-M   'P 1'
#
loop_
_entity.id
_entity.type
_entity.pdbx_description
1 polymer ?
#
loop_
_entity_poly.entity_id
_entity_poly.type
_entity_poly.pdbx_seq_one_letter_code
_entity_poly.pdbx_strand_id
1 'polypeptide(L)'
;MRRPEAPAGAPPARGRKSRLRSPQARMGLLFVLPAALYVAIFQLGPVVYGLVLSFNSYSPISRDGPSFVGWDNYAAIVRDPEFGQAMLVTGRYVLQVLPVTVVIALGLAMLSNRAFRGVGLFRTGLYVPHVVSLTAVSMVWLWMYSDQGLVNQVLEVFGQSGQRWLTTEGGALNAVSAMRVWKALGSNMVLLLAGLQTVPKDLYEAARVDGANAWQQFRAVTLPGIRPMLTYVIVMDIIYLAQGFAEIFVLTQGGPYGSTTTVNYLIYTEAFQYNQMGSASAMAFVLFAFIAGLTIVALRAGRGRRD
;
A
#
# COMPACT_ATOMS: atom_id res chain seq x y z
N MET A 1 -29.20 69.62 17.75
CA MET A 1 -29.23 69.13 16.35
C MET A 1 -27.90 68.43 16.06
N ARG A 2 -27.86 67.08 16.11
CA ARG A 2 -26.66 66.28 15.78
C ARG A 2 -26.80 65.77 14.34
N ARG A 3 -25.82 66.08 13.48
CA ARG A 3 -25.73 65.55 12.11
C ARG A 3 -25.33 64.07 12.14
N PRO A 4 -25.87 63.19 11.28
CA PRO A 4 -25.40 61.82 11.17
C PRO A 4 -24.05 61.79 10.45
N GLU A 5 -23.06 61.12 11.04
CA GLU A 5 -21.80 60.80 10.39
C GLU A 5 -22.03 59.72 9.31
N ALA A 6 -21.56 59.99 8.10
CA ALA A 6 -21.63 59.05 6.98
C ALA A 6 -20.72 57.83 7.25
N PRO A 7 -21.12 56.61 6.86
CA PRO A 7 -20.30 55.42 7.08
C PRO A 7 -19.02 55.50 6.25
N ALA A 8 -17.88 55.29 6.91
CA ALA A 8 -16.55 55.22 6.32
C ALA A 8 -16.55 54.23 5.14
N GLY A 9 -16.13 54.72 3.96
CA GLY A 9 -16.09 53.95 2.73
C GLY A 9 -15.33 52.64 2.88
N ALA A 10 -15.92 51.56 2.40
CA ALA A 10 -15.29 50.25 2.35
C ALA A 10 -13.92 50.34 1.62
N PRO A 11 -12.87 49.67 2.12
CA PRO A 11 -11.57 49.70 1.48
C PRO A 11 -11.66 49.16 0.04
N PRO A 12 -10.96 49.76 -0.93
CA PRO A 12 -11.03 49.33 -2.31
C PRO A 12 -10.60 47.87 -2.43
N ALA A 13 -11.45 47.05 -3.05
CA ALA A 13 -11.17 45.66 -3.35
C ALA A 13 -9.86 45.56 -4.13
N ARG A 14 -8.77 45.13 -3.47
CA ARG A 14 -7.48 44.89 -4.12
C ARG A 14 -7.69 43.84 -5.21
N GLY A 15 -7.66 44.33 -6.46
CA GLY A 15 -7.80 43.52 -7.66
C GLY A 15 -6.90 42.29 -7.57
N ARG A 16 -7.51 41.13 -7.81
CA ARG A 16 -6.91 39.80 -7.89
C ARG A 16 -5.97 39.73 -9.11
N LYS A 17 -4.92 40.56 -9.13
CA LYS A 17 -3.87 40.51 -10.15
C LYS A 17 -3.19 39.14 -10.03
N SER A 18 -3.18 38.41 -11.15
CA SER A 18 -2.69 37.04 -11.31
C SER A 18 -1.45 36.77 -10.45
N ARG A 19 -1.61 35.95 -9.40
CA ARG A 19 -0.56 35.55 -8.45
C ARG A 19 0.66 34.90 -9.12
N LEU A 20 0.53 34.47 -10.38
CA LEU A 20 1.58 33.82 -11.18
C LEU A 20 2.57 34.82 -11.83
N ARG A 21 2.29 36.13 -11.81
CA ARG A 21 3.17 37.15 -12.42
C ARG A 21 4.11 37.85 -11.43
N SER A 22 4.06 37.53 -10.14
CA SER A 22 5.02 38.09 -9.18
C SER A 22 6.41 37.47 -9.39
N PRO A 23 7.51 38.23 -9.21
CA PRO A 23 8.87 37.69 -9.24
C PRO A 23 9.07 36.51 -8.28
N GLN A 24 8.35 36.52 -7.14
CA GLN A 24 8.35 35.46 -6.14
C GLN A 24 7.72 34.15 -6.67
N ALA A 25 6.61 34.24 -7.42
CA ALA A 25 5.98 33.06 -8.03
C ALA A 25 6.85 32.45 -9.14
N ARG A 26 7.57 33.29 -9.92
CA ARG A 26 8.53 32.82 -10.93
C ARG A 26 9.72 32.10 -10.29
N MET A 27 10.25 32.66 -9.19
CA MET A 27 11.33 32.02 -8.44
C MET A 27 10.88 30.69 -7.83
N GLY A 28 9.68 30.65 -7.25
CA GLY A 28 9.07 29.41 -6.77
C GLY A 28 8.90 28.36 -7.87
N LEU A 29 8.48 28.77 -9.06
CA LEU A 29 8.39 27.88 -10.22
C LEU A 29 9.76 27.35 -10.66
N LEU A 30 10.78 28.19 -10.68
CA LEU A 30 12.17 27.80 -11.00
C LEU A 30 12.72 26.75 -10.02
N PHE A 31 12.39 26.85 -8.73
CA PHE A 31 12.78 25.85 -7.73
C PHE A 31 12.04 24.52 -7.87
N VAL A 32 10.78 24.55 -8.30
CA VAL A 32 9.97 23.33 -8.52
C VAL A 32 10.31 22.67 -9.87
N LEU A 33 10.78 23.44 -10.85
CA LEU A 33 11.00 22.99 -12.22
C LEU A 33 11.85 21.71 -12.34
N PRO A 34 13.01 21.56 -11.67
CA PRO A 34 13.82 20.35 -11.80
C PRO A 34 13.08 19.09 -11.31
N ALA A 35 12.38 19.19 -10.17
CA ALA A 35 11.59 18.09 -9.64
C ALA A 35 10.38 17.77 -10.54
N ALA A 36 9.70 18.80 -11.05
CA ALA A 36 8.57 18.63 -11.96
C ALA A 36 8.99 17.99 -13.29
N LEU A 37 10.13 18.40 -13.86
CA LEU A 37 10.68 17.80 -15.08
C LEU A 37 11.08 16.34 -14.84
N TYR A 38 11.70 16.03 -13.70
CA TYR A 38 12.02 14.64 -13.36
C TYR A 38 10.76 13.77 -13.31
N VAL A 39 9.72 14.20 -12.58
CA VAL A 39 8.44 13.48 -12.50
C VAL A 39 7.78 13.37 -13.87
N ALA A 40 7.76 14.44 -14.66
CA ALA A 40 7.14 14.44 -15.98
C ALA A 40 7.82 13.46 -16.95
N ILE A 41 9.16 13.49 -17.01
CA ILE A 41 9.93 12.72 -17.99
C ILE A 41 10.08 11.26 -17.54
N PHE A 42 10.50 11.02 -16.30
CA PHE A 42 10.90 9.69 -15.84
C PHE A 42 9.79 8.91 -15.14
N GLN A 43 8.70 9.57 -14.73
CA GLN A 43 7.57 8.88 -14.08
C GLN A 43 6.32 8.91 -14.94
N LEU A 44 5.87 10.09 -15.37
CA LEU A 44 4.67 10.20 -16.21
C LEU A 44 4.93 9.75 -17.65
N GLY A 45 6.10 10.04 -18.22
CA GLY A 45 6.47 9.62 -19.58
C GLY A 45 6.30 8.12 -19.82
N PRO A 46 6.95 7.23 -19.02
CA PRO A 46 6.79 5.78 -19.15
C PRO A 46 5.36 5.30 -18.90
N VAL A 47 4.61 5.93 -17.99
CA VAL A 47 3.18 5.59 -17.77
C VAL A 47 2.36 5.91 -19.02
N VAL A 48 2.53 7.08 -19.61
CA VAL A 48 1.84 7.45 -20.86
C VAL A 48 2.25 6.51 -22.00
N TYR A 49 3.53 6.18 -22.12
CA TYR A 49 4.00 5.25 -23.14
C TYR A 49 3.44 3.83 -22.94
N GLY A 50 3.42 3.32 -21.71
CA GLY A 50 2.78 2.05 -21.38
C GLY A 50 1.28 2.07 -21.70
N LEU A 51 0.61 3.19 -21.46
CA LEU A 51 -0.81 3.34 -21.83
C LEU A 51 -0.99 3.30 -23.34
N VAL A 52 -0.09 3.88 -24.13
CA VAL A 52 -0.14 3.73 -25.58
C VAL A 52 0.08 2.26 -25.95
N LEU A 53 1.09 1.60 -25.38
CA LEU A 53 1.37 0.19 -25.65
C LEU A 53 0.21 -0.74 -25.29
N SER A 54 -0.61 -0.43 -24.28
CA SER A 54 -1.76 -1.28 -23.94
C SER A 54 -2.83 -1.35 -25.04
N PHE A 55 -2.88 -0.37 -25.95
CA PHE A 55 -3.73 -0.39 -27.15
C PHE A 55 -3.01 -0.90 -28.41
N ASN A 56 -1.76 -1.34 -28.29
CA ASN A 56 -0.96 -1.83 -29.40
C ASN A 56 -0.59 -3.31 -29.20
N SER A 57 -0.55 -4.07 -30.28
CA SER A 57 0.19 -5.34 -30.30
C SER A 57 1.66 -5.01 -30.54
N TYR A 58 2.49 -5.36 -29.56
CA TYR A 58 3.91 -5.06 -29.57
C TYR A 58 4.70 -6.16 -28.89
N SER A 59 5.73 -6.64 -29.59
CA SER A 59 6.74 -7.54 -29.05
C SER A 59 8.12 -6.91 -29.22
N PRO A 60 8.96 -6.83 -28.16
CA PRO A 60 10.31 -6.27 -28.29
C PRO A 60 11.23 -7.02 -29.26
N ILE A 61 10.89 -8.28 -29.59
CA ILE A 61 11.65 -9.13 -30.51
C ILE A 61 11.13 -9.06 -31.95
N SER A 62 9.94 -8.50 -32.18
CA SER A 62 9.43 -8.33 -33.54
C SER A 62 10.21 -7.22 -34.25
N ARG A 63 10.48 -7.41 -35.54
CA ARG A 63 11.06 -6.35 -36.39
C ARG A 63 10.07 -5.22 -36.64
N ASP A 64 8.78 -5.54 -36.54
CA ASP A 64 7.69 -4.59 -36.65
C ASP A 64 7.53 -3.82 -35.33
N GLY A 65 7.33 -2.51 -35.43
CA GLY A 65 7.03 -1.66 -34.28
C GLY A 65 5.64 -1.90 -33.70
N PRO A 66 5.25 -1.16 -32.65
CA PRO A 66 3.91 -1.25 -32.08
C PRO A 66 2.83 -1.05 -33.15
N SER A 67 1.91 -2.01 -33.25
CA SER A 67 0.77 -1.95 -34.18
C SER A 67 -0.51 -1.69 -33.41
N PHE A 68 -1.29 -0.68 -33.81
CA PHE A 68 -2.50 -0.31 -33.08
C PHE A 68 -3.61 -1.35 -33.28
N VAL A 69 -4.07 -1.95 -32.19
CA VAL A 69 -5.13 -2.98 -32.16
C VAL A 69 -6.35 -2.53 -31.34
N GLY A 70 -6.38 -1.27 -30.91
CA GLY A 70 -7.47 -0.75 -30.10
C GLY A 70 -7.65 -1.53 -28.80
N TRP A 71 -8.85 -2.08 -28.57
CA TRP A 71 -9.21 -2.75 -27.31
C TRP A 71 -8.92 -4.26 -27.29
N ASP A 72 -8.30 -4.81 -28.33
CA ASP A 72 -8.13 -6.26 -28.47
C ASP A 72 -7.32 -6.87 -27.31
N ASN A 73 -6.28 -6.20 -26.84
CA ASN A 73 -5.52 -6.62 -25.65
C ASN A 73 -6.42 -6.73 -24.41
N TYR A 74 -7.29 -5.73 -24.18
CA TYR A 74 -8.22 -5.74 -23.06
C TYR A 74 -9.29 -6.84 -23.19
N ALA A 75 -9.79 -7.08 -24.41
CA ALA A 75 -10.73 -8.17 -24.67
C ALA A 75 -10.08 -9.55 -24.46
N ALA A 76 -8.81 -9.70 -24.81
CA ALA A 76 -8.04 -10.92 -24.61
C ALA A 76 -7.83 -11.21 -23.11
N ILE A 77 -7.33 -10.25 -22.33
CA ILE A 77 -7.06 -10.47 -20.89
C ILE A 77 -8.33 -10.73 -20.08
N VAL A 78 -9.48 -10.16 -20.46
CA VAL A 78 -10.75 -10.42 -19.77
C VAL A 78 -11.23 -11.86 -19.98
N ARG A 79 -10.87 -12.48 -21.11
CA ARG A 79 -11.21 -13.87 -21.43
C ARG A 79 -10.15 -14.86 -20.96
N ASP A 80 -9.00 -14.35 -20.51
CA ASP A 80 -7.88 -15.16 -20.05
C ASP A 80 -8.14 -15.67 -18.62
N PRO A 81 -8.27 -17.00 -18.42
CA PRO A 81 -8.43 -17.58 -17.10
C PRO A 81 -7.25 -17.30 -16.16
N GLU A 82 -6.03 -17.20 -16.69
CA GLU A 82 -4.82 -16.97 -15.89
C GLU A 82 -4.83 -15.55 -15.30
N PHE A 83 -5.15 -14.55 -16.11
CA PHE A 83 -5.35 -13.18 -15.62
C PHE A 83 -6.46 -13.09 -14.57
N GLY A 84 -7.59 -13.76 -14.81
CA GLY A 84 -8.69 -13.83 -13.83
C GLY A 84 -8.27 -14.47 -12.50
N GLN A 85 -7.52 -15.57 -12.55
CA GLN A 85 -6.94 -16.20 -11.37
C GLN A 85 -5.95 -15.28 -10.66
N ALA A 86 -5.07 -14.60 -11.40
CA ALA A 86 -4.08 -13.70 -10.83
C ALA A 86 -4.71 -12.50 -10.11
N MET A 87 -5.81 -11.96 -10.65
CA MET A 87 -6.62 -10.93 -10.00
C MET A 87 -7.22 -11.44 -8.68
N LEU A 88 -7.75 -12.67 -8.67
CA LEU A 88 -8.29 -13.30 -7.46
C LEU A 88 -7.20 -13.54 -6.40
N VAL A 89 -6.05 -14.08 -6.79
CA VAL A 89 -4.92 -14.31 -5.89
C VAL A 89 -4.42 -12.98 -5.30
N THR A 90 -4.29 -11.94 -6.12
CA THR A 90 -3.89 -10.60 -5.67
C THR A 90 -4.91 -10.02 -4.68
N GLY A 91 -6.21 -10.12 -4.97
CA GLY A 91 -7.27 -9.69 -4.06
C GLY A 91 -7.28 -10.47 -2.74
N ARG A 92 -7.14 -11.81 -2.80
CA ARG A 92 -7.04 -12.69 -1.62
C ARG A 92 -5.83 -12.32 -0.78
N TYR A 93 -4.68 -12.11 -1.41
CA TYR A 93 -3.44 -11.71 -0.74
C TYR A 93 -3.61 -10.40 0.02
N VAL A 94 -4.17 -9.37 -0.62
CA VAL A 94 -4.48 -8.08 0.04
C VAL A 94 -5.43 -8.29 1.20
N LEU A 95 -6.54 -9.01 1.01
CA LEU A 95 -7.56 -9.23 2.04
C LEU A 95 -7.06 -10.08 3.22
N GLN A 96 -6.11 -10.97 2.99
CA GLN A 96 -5.51 -11.79 4.04
C GLN A 96 -4.49 -11.00 4.85
N VAL A 97 -3.59 -10.28 4.18
CA VAL A 97 -2.46 -9.62 4.83
C VAL A 97 -2.88 -8.32 5.51
N LEU A 98 -3.69 -7.49 4.85
CA LEU A 98 -4.02 -6.14 5.31
C LEU A 98 -4.70 -6.11 6.69
N PRO A 99 -5.82 -6.82 6.94
CA PRO A 99 -6.52 -6.71 8.22
C PRO A 99 -5.67 -7.25 9.36
N VAL A 100 -4.98 -8.37 9.13
CA VAL A 100 -4.10 -8.99 10.13
C VAL A 100 -2.95 -8.04 10.49
N THR A 101 -2.30 -7.44 9.50
CA THR A 101 -1.21 -6.50 9.72
C THR A 101 -1.67 -5.28 10.50
N VAL A 102 -2.79 -4.65 10.09
CA VAL A 102 -3.31 -3.45 10.73
C VAL A 102 -3.73 -3.72 12.18
N VAL A 103 -4.42 -4.82 12.44
CA VAL A 103 -4.87 -5.18 13.80
C VAL A 103 -3.68 -5.45 14.72
N ILE A 104 -2.72 -6.26 14.28
CA ILE A 104 -1.53 -6.57 15.09
C ILE A 104 -0.69 -5.30 15.30
N ALA A 105 -0.45 -4.52 14.24
CA ALA A 105 0.31 -3.28 14.33
C ALA A 105 -0.34 -2.26 15.26
N LEU A 106 -1.68 -2.13 15.24
CA LEU A 106 -2.41 -1.27 16.18
C LEU A 106 -2.27 -1.77 17.62
N GLY A 107 -2.37 -3.09 17.85
CA GLY A 107 -2.12 -3.70 19.15
C GLY A 107 -0.72 -3.39 19.69
N LEU A 108 0.30 -3.58 18.85
CA LEU A 108 1.69 -3.27 19.17
C LEU A 108 1.90 -1.76 19.41
N ALA A 109 1.19 -0.90 18.67
CA ALA A 109 1.27 0.55 18.83
C ALA A 109 0.66 0.98 20.17
N MET A 110 -0.50 0.44 20.53
CA MET A 110 -1.14 0.70 21.83
C MET A 110 -0.28 0.21 23.00
N LEU A 111 0.34 -0.97 22.87
CA LEU A 111 1.28 -1.49 23.85
C LEU A 111 2.50 -0.57 23.99
N SER A 112 3.05 -0.13 22.86
CA SER A 112 4.21 0.77 22.79
C SER A 112 3.91 2.20 23.21
N ASN A 113 2.64 2.60 23.28
CA ASN A 113 2.24 3.93 23.70
C ASN A 113 2.37 4.13 25.22
N ARG A 114 2.42 3.02 25.99
CA ARG A 114 2.67 3.05 27.43
C ARG A 114 4.17 3.21 27.71
N ALA A 115 4.52 3.96 28.75
CA ALA A 115 5.89 4.03 29.22
C ALA A 115 6.22 2.76 30.02
N PHE A 116 7.13 1.94 29.50
CA PHE A 116 7.71 0.80 30.23
C PHE A 116 9.23 0.72 30.00
N ARG A 117 9.94 0.08 30.93
CA ARG A 117 11.40 -0.07 30.85
C ARG A 117 11.75 -0.88 29.60
N GLY A 118 12.56 -0.32 28.70
CA GLY A 118 12.96 -0.98 27.45
C GLY A 118 12.04 -0.74 26.25
N VAL A 119 11.04 0.15 26.33
CA VAL A 119 10.14 0.47 25.20
C VAL A 119 10.89 0.90 23.93
N GLY A 120 12.04 1.57 24.07
CA GLY A 120 12.91 1.92 22.94
C GLY A 120 13.45 0.67 22.22
N LEU A 121 13.98 -0.30 22.96
CA LEU A 121 14.48 -1.56 22.40
C LEU A 121 13.36 -2.37 21.75
N PHE A 122 12.17 -2.40 22.37
CA PHE A 122 10.98 -3.03 21.80
C PHE A 122 10.61 -2.44 20.43
N ARG A 123 10.54 -1.10 20.35
CA ARG A 123 10.23 -0.40 19.09
C ARG A 123 11.29 -0.66 18.03
N THR A 124 12.57 -0.60 18.41
CA THR A 124 13.68 -0.85 17.49
C THR A 124 13.64 -2.27 16.95
N GLY A 125 13.51 -3.29 17.83
CA GLY A 125 13.47 -4.70 17.42
C GLY A 125 12.32 -5.00 16.45
N LEU A 126 11.14 -4.41 16.67
CA LEU A 126 10.00 -4.57 15.76
C LEU A 126 10.18 -3.82 14.44
N TYR A 127 10.93 -2.72 14.42
CA TYR A 127 11.16 -1.92 13.20
C TYR A 127 12.29 -2.45 12.31
N VAL A 128 13.27 -3.17 12.88
CA VAL A 128 14.42 -3.74 12.14
C VAL A 128 14.02 -4.49 10.85
N PRO A 129 13.01 -5.38 10.85
CA PRO A 129 12.58 -6.09 9.64
C PRO A 129 12.17 -5.18 8.47
N HIS A 130 11.67 -3.98 8.76
CA HIS A 130 11.24 -3.04 7.73
C HIS A 130 12.43 -2.51 6.93
N VAL A 131 13.56 -2.24 7.61
CA VAL A 131 14.77 -1.65 7.02
C VAL A 131 15.52 -2.62 6.12
N VAL A 132 15.42 -3.93 6.38
CA VAL A 132 16.06 -4.97 5.55
C VAL A 132 15.33 -5.08 4.20
N SER A 133 16.09 -5.24 3.11
CA SER A 133 15.54 -5.45 1.76
C SER A 133 14.52 -6.60 1.73
N LEU A 134 13.40 -6.39 1.05
CA LEU A 134 12.35 -7.42 0.92
C LEU A 134 12.90 -8.70 0.29
N THR A 135 13.72 -8.60 -0.76
CA THR A 135 14.36 -9.75 -1.40
C THR A 135 15.24 -10.54 -0.44
N ALA A 136 16.06 -9.85 0.36
CA ALA A 136 16.94 -10.50 1.34
C ALA A 136 16.13 -11.19 2.44
N VAL A 137 15.07 -10.55 2.93
CA VAL A 137 14.11 -11.18 3.86
C VAL A 137 13.51 -12.42 3.23
N SER A 138 13.02 -12.36 1.99
CA SER A 138 12.43 -13.51 1.31
C SER A 138 13.42 -14.66 1.13
N MET A 139 14.70 -14.40 0.87
CA MET A 139 15.73 -15.45 0.81
C MET A 139 15.94 -16.15 2.16
N VAL A 140 15.94 -15.40 3.27
CA VAL A 140 16.02 -16.00 4.61
C VAL A 140 14.78 -16.85 4.89
N TRP A 141 13.59 -16.33 4.58
CA TRP A 141 12.34 -17.06 4.78
C TRP A 141 12.22 -18.29 3.89
N LEU A 142 12.80 -18.28 2.67
CA LEU A 142 12.89 -19.47 1.82
C LEU A 142 13.60 -20.62 2.54
N TRP A 143 14.72 -20.33 3.22
CA TRP A 143 15.43 -21.32 4.03
C TRP A 143 14.61 -21.72 5.28
N MET A 144 14.00 -20.75 5.97
CA MET A 144 13.20 -21.04 7.16
C MET A 144 11.98 -21.92 6.88
N TYR A 145 11.38 -21.78 5.69
CA TYR A 145 10.24 -22.57 5.21
C TYR A 145 10.64 -23.88 4.50
N SER A 146 11.92 -24.18 4.38
CA SER A 146 12.37 -25.47 3.85
C SER A 146 11.94 -26.62 4.77
N ASP A 147 11.94 -27.85 4.24
CA ASP A 147 11.54 -29.04 5.00
C ASP A 147 12.36 -29.21 6.30
N GLN A 148 13.66 -28.87 6.28
CA GLN A 148 14.57 -28.88 7.43
C GLN A 148 14.76 -27.49 8.07
N GLY A 149 13.93 -26.52 7.68
CA GLY A 149 14.03 -25.14 8.10
C GLY A 149 13.59 -24.91 9.55
N LEU A 150 13.95 -23.75 10.08
CA LEU A 150 13.67 -23.37 11.46
C LEU A 150 12.19 -23.47 11.83
N VAL A 151 11.27 -23.15 10.91
CA VAL A 151 9.82 -23.19 11.19
C VAL A 151 9.35 -24.61 11.48
N ASN A 152 9.82 -25.61 10.71
CA ASN A 152 9.48 -27.01 10.96
C ASN A 152 10.15 -27.55 12.22
N GLN A 153 11.41 -27.18 12.49
CA GLN A 153 12.09 -27.59 13.73
C GLN A 153 11.31 -27.11 14.98
N VAL A 154 10.78 -25.89 14.94
CA VAL A 154 9.94 -25.37 16.04
C VAL A 154 8.63 -26.16 16.14
N LEU A 155 7.98 -26.50 15.03
CA LEU A 155 6.76 -27.33 15.05
C LEU A 155 7.02 -28.71 15.68
N GLU A 156 8.14 -29.34 15.34
CA GLU A 156 8.52 -30.66 15.87
C GLU A 156 8.74 -30.65 17.38
N VAL A 157 9.28 -29.56 17.94
CA VAL A 157 9.40 -29.36 19.39
C VAL A 157 8.03 -29.39 20.09
N PHE A 158 6.98 -28.93 19.42
CA PHE A 158 5.60 -28.99 19.90
C PHE A 158 4.87 -30.28 19.49
N GLY A 159 5.59 -31.29 18.97
CA GLY A 159 5.05 -32.59 18.57
C GLY A 159 4.24 -32.56 17.27
N GLN A 160 4.34 -31.49 16.47
CA GLN A 160 3.69 -31.38 15.17
C GLN A 160 4.63 -31.84 14.05
N SER A 161 4.10 -32.54 13.05
CA SER A 161 4.90 -32.92 11.88
C SER A 161 5.28 -31.70 11.04
N GLY A 162 6.48 -31.75 10.46
CA GLY A 162 6.95 -30.73 9.53
C GLY A 162 6.00 -30.55 8.33
N GLN A 163 5.82 -29.31 7.91
CA GLN A 163 4.91 -28.95 6.82
C GLN A 163 5.68 -28.47 5.58
N ARG A 164 5.05 -28.68 4.43
CA ARG A 164 5.50 -28.22 3.12
C ARG A 164 4.88 -26.87 2.79
N TRP A 165 5.44 -25.82 3.38
CA TRP A 165 4.87 -24.46 3.36
C TRP A 165 4.70 -23.89 1.96
N LEU A 166 5.71 -24.00 1.11
CA LEU A 166 5.76 -23.32 -0.20
C LEU A 166 5.32 -24.19 -1.37
N THR A 167 5.14 -25.50 -1.16
CA THR A 167 4.86 -26.46 -2.25
C THR A 167 3.43 -27.01 -2.22
N THR A 168 2.58 -26.49 -1.33
CA THR A 168 1.15 -26.84 -1.27
C THR A 168 0.30 -25.66 -1.72
N GLU A 169 -0.78 -25.93 -2.45
CA GLU A 169 -1.63 -24.90 -3.09
C GLU A 169 -2.19 -23.89 -2.09
N GLY A 170 -2.77 -24.38 -0.99
CA GLY A 170 -3.28 -23.54 0.09
C GLY A 170 -2.21 -23.04 1.06
N GLY A 171 -1.07 -23.73 1.20
CA GLY A 171 -0.01 -23.35 2.14
C GLY A 171 0.85 -22.20 1.64
N ALA A 172 1.15 -22.17 0.34
CA ALA A 172 2.13 -21.24 -0.24
C ALA A 172 1.71 -19.78 -0.04
N LEU A 173 0.47 -19.42 -0.38
CA LEU A 173 -0.01 -18.04 -0.21
C LEU A 173 -0.09 -17.65 1.27
N ASN A 174 -0.44 -18.58 2.15
CA ASN A 174 -0.48 -18.35 3.60
C ASN A 174 0.92 -18.10 4.17
N ALA A 175 1.92 -18.87 3.73
CA ALA A 175 3.31 -18.69 4.13
C ALA A 175 3.85 -17.33 3.66
N VAL A 176 3.65 -16.98 2.39
CA VAL A 176 4.02 -15.65 1.87
C VAL A 176 3.31 -14.53 2.65
N SER A 177 2.02 -14.71 2.96
CA SER A 177 1.23 -13.75 3.73
C SER A 177 1.76 -13.56 5.15
N ALA A 178 2.12 -14.65 5.84
CA ALA A 178 2.68 -14.59 7.19
C ALA A 178 4.01 -13.83 7.24
N MET A 179 4.92 -14.10 6.30
CA MET A 179 6.16 -13.32 6.15
C MET A 179 5.85 -11.85 5.92
N ARG A 180 4.89 -11.54 5.02
CA ARG A 180 4.55 -10.16 4.68
C ARG A 180 3.98 -9.39 5.87
N VAL A 181 3.07 -10.01 6.63
CA VAL A 181 2.54 -9.46 7.88
C VAL A 181 3.71 -9.08 8.78
N TRP A 182 4.58 -10.05 9.11
CA TRP A 182 5.73 -9.86 9.99
C TRP A 182 6.60 -8.68 9.55
N LYS A 183 6.94 -8.57 8.26
CA LYS A 183 7.77 -7.48 7.74
C LYS A 183 7.11 -6.10 7.85
N ALA A 184 5.78 -6.02 7.75
CA ALA A 184 5.04 -4.77 7.78
C ALA A 184 4.69 -4.29 9.20
N LEU A 185 4.72 -5.17 10.22
CA LEU A 185 4.32 -4.83 11.59
C LEU A 185 5.05 -3.62 12.15
N GLY A 186 6.37 -3.58 12.01
CA GLY A 186 7.22 -2.54 12.58
C GLY A 186 6.89 -1.13 12.08
N SER A 187 6.84 -0.96 10.76
CA SER A 187 6.53 0.34 10.16
C SER A 187 5.12 0.81 10.50
N ASN A 188 4.15 -0.10 10.41
CA ASN A 188 2.75 0.25 10.64
C ASN A 188 2.50 0.57 12.12
N MET A 189 3.14 -0.16 13.03
CA MET A 189 3.14 0.14 14.46
C MET A 189 3.68 1.55 14.71
N VAL A 190 4.83 1.91 14.13
CA VAL A 190 5.44 3.24 14.35
C VAL A 190 4.54 4.36 13.83
N LEU A 191 3.94 4.19 12.65
CA LEU A 191 3.00 5.16 12.10
C LEU A 191 1.75 5.29 12.99
N LEU A 192 1.12 4.19 13.37
CA LEU A 192 -0.07 4.20 14.22
C LEU A 192 0.25 4.76 15.62
N LEU A 193 1.44 4.49 16.16
CA LEU A 193 1.91 5.06 17.43
C LEU A 193 2.05 6.59 17.32
N ALA A 194 2.63 7.10 16.24
CA ALA A 194 2.69 8.54 16.00
C ALA A 194 1.28 9.15 15.95
N GLY A 195 0.32 8.47 15.31
CA GLY A 195 -1.09 8.86 15.32
C GLY A 195 -1.73 8.81 16.72
N LEU A 196 -1.44 7.79 17.53
CA LEU A 196 -1.93 7.69 18.91
C LEU A 196 -1.44 8.85 19.79
N GLN A 197 -0.21 9.31 19.54
CA GLN A 197 0.42 10.40 20.30
C GLN A 197 -0.15 11.79 19.99
N THR A 198 -0.90 11.95 18.88
CA THR A 198 -1.57 13.23 18.58
C THR A 198 -2.94 13.36 19.25
N VAL A 199 -3.50 12.27 19.82
CA VAL A 199 -4.80 12.31 20.48
C VAL A 199 -4.67 13.00 21.85
N PRO A 200 -5.40 14.09 22.12
CA PRO A 200 -5.33 14.81 23.40
C PRO A 200 -5.67 13.92 24.59
N LYS A 201 -4.90 14.03 25.67
CA LYS A 201 -5.11 13.25 26.90
C LYS A 201 -6.43 13.60 27.59
N ASP A 202 -6.85 14.85 27.51
CA ASP A 202 -8.08 15.36 28.14
C ASP A 202 -9.33 14.61 27.68
N LEU A 203 -9.36 14.11 26.44
CA LEU A 203 -10.45 13.27 25.92
C LEU A 203 -10.56 11.93 26.65
N TYR A 204 -9.43 11.33 27.02
CA TYR A 204 -9.40 10.10 27.80
C TYR A 204 -9.80 10.34 29.25
N GLU A 205 -9.40 11.49 29.82
CA GLU A 205 -9.77 11.87 31.18
C GLU A 205 -11.26 12.15 31.31
N ALA A 206 -11.83 12.91 30.36
CA ALA A 206 -13.27 13.16 30.29
C ALA A 206 -14.06 11.85 30.17
N ALA A 207 -13.67 10.96 29.25
CA ALA A 207 -14.32 9.65 29.10
C ALA A 207 -14.25 8.81 30.40
N ARG A 208 -13.15 8.89 31.15
CA ARG A 208 -13.02 8.19 32.44
C ARG A 208 -13.94 8.79 33.52
N VAL A 209 -14.11 10.12 33.54
CA VAL A 209 -15.07 10.79 34.44
C VAL A 209 -16.50 10.36 34.13
N ASP A 210 -16.83 10.17 32.85
CA ASP A 210 -18.12 9.64 32.38
C ASP A 210 -18.30 8.13 32.61
N GLY A 211 -17.35 7.47 33.28
CA GLY A 211 -17.42 6.03 33.59
C GLY A 211 -17.10 5.11 32.41
N ALA A 212 -16.51 5.62 31.32
CA ALA A 212 -16.18 4.81 30.16
C ALA A 212 -15.04 3.82 30.46
N ASN A 213 -15.28 2.53 30.20
CA ASN A 213 -14.27 1.48 30.28
C ASN A 213 -13.27 1.53 29.11
N ALA A 214 -12.21 0.73 29.17
CA ALA A 214 -11.13 0.74 28.17
C ALA A 214 -11.60 0.47 26.73
N TRP A 215 -12.59 -0.41 26.55
CA TRP A 215 -13.16 -0.69 25.22
C TRP A 215 -13.99 0.48 24.69
N GLN A 216 -14.78 1.11 25.56
CA GLN A 216 -15.52 2.32 25.23
C GLN A 216 -14.58 3.47 24.86
N GLN A 217 -13.50 3.68 25.63
CA GLN A 217 -12.47 4.67 25.30
C GLN A 217 -11.77 4.36 23.97
N PHE A 218 -11.44 3.09 23.71
CA PHE A 218 -10.85 2.70 22.43
C PHE A 218 -11.78 3.02 21.25
N ARG A 219 -13.05 2.65 21.34
CA ARG A 219 -14.03 2.84 20.26
C ARG A 219 -14.43 4.31 20.07
N ALA A 220 -14.57 5.07 21.15
CA ALA A 220 -15.10 6.44 21.12
C ALA A 220 -14.03 7.53 21.05
N VAL A 221 -12.82 7.28 21.57
CA VAL A 221 -11.74 8.28 21.63
C VAL A 221 -10.58 7.86 20.72
N THR A 222 -10.00 6.67 20.94
CA THR A 222 -8.78 6.25 20.25
C THR A 222 -9.01 6.07 18.76
N LEU A 223 -9.96 5.21 18.37
CA LEU A 223 -10.19 4.85 16.97
C LEU A 223 -10.61 6.05 16.11
N PRO A 224 -11.49 6.96 16.56
CA PRO A 224 -11.77 8.21 15.84
C PRO A 224 -10.56 9.15 15.81
N GLY A 225 -9.82 9.27 16.92
CA GLY A 225 -8.66 10.15 17.03
C GLY A 225 -7.52 9.79 16.06
N ILE A 226 -7.27 8.50 15.86
CA ILE A 226 -6.22 8.02 14.93
C ILE A 226 -6.71 7.78 13.51
N ARG A 227 -7.99 8.02 13.21
CA ARG A 227 -8.61 7.69 11.93
C ARG A 227 -7.86 8.22 10.69
N PRO A 228 -7.30 9.45 10.68
CA PRO A 228 -6.50 9.92 9.55
C PRO A 228 -5.25 9.06 9.31
N MET A 229 -4.55 8.71 10.38
CA MET A 229 -3.34 7.89 10.31
C MET A 229 -3.66 6.43 9.96
N LEU A 230 -4.75 5.88 10.52
CA LEU A 230 -5.23 4.55 10.19
C LEU A 230 -5.63 4.45 8.71
N THR A 231 -6.32 5.46 8.18
CA THR A 231 -6.68 5.52 6.76
C THR A 231 -5.44 5.60 5.88
N TYR A 232 -4.43 6.38 6.27
CA TYR A 232 -3.15 6.46 5.57
C TYR A 232 -2.46 5.10 5.50
N VAL A 233 -2.32 4.40 6.64
CA VAL A 233 -1.71 3.06 6.71
C VAL A 233 -2.45 2.08 5.82
N ILE A 234 -3.79 2.03 5.93
CA ILE A 234 -4.61 1.12 5.11
C ILE A 234 -4.42 1.38 3.61
N VAL A 235 -4.44 2.65 3.19
CA VAL A 235 -4.30 3.01 1.78
C VAL A 235 -2.90 2.65 1.25
N MET A 236 -1.86 2.96 2.02
CA MET A 236 -0.48 2.63 1.63
C MET A 236 -0.29 1.11 1.55
N ASP A 237 -0.78 0.35 2.54
CA ASP A 237 -0.71 -1.10 2.53
C ASP A 237 -1.46 -1.71 1.36
N ILE A 238 -2.66 -1.22 1.00
CA ILE A 238 -3.38 -1.68 -0.20
C ILE A 238 -2.51 -1.54 -1.44
N ILE A 239 -1.86 -0.37 -1.61
CA ILE A 239 -1.01 -0.10 -2.77
C ILE A 239 0.20 -1.06 -2.77
N TYR A 240 0.90 -1.20 -1.64
CA TYR A 240 2.09 -2.04 -1.55
C TYR A 240 1.80 -3.54 -1.66
N LEU A 241 0.68 -4.01 -1.12
CA LEU A 241 0.30 -5.43 -1.15
C LEU A 241 -0.21 -5.85 -2.53
N ALA A 242 -1.02 -5.00 -3.18
CA ALA A 242 -1.52 -5.27 -4.52
C ALA A 242 -0.41 -5.26 -5.59
N GLN A 243 0.71 -4.58 -5.31
CA GLN A 243 1.92 -4.58 -6.15
C GLN A 243 2.95 -5.65 -5.73
N GLY A 244 2.60 -6.56 -4.81
CA GLY A 244 3.49 -7.62 -4.34
C GLY A 244 4.08 -8.45 -5.48
N PHE A 245 5.41 -8.49 -5.56
CA PHE A 245 6.16 -9.15 -6.63
C PHE A 245 7.39 -9.86 -6.09
N ALA A 246 8.28 -9.12 -5.42
CA ALA A 246 9.58 -9.65 -5.02
C ALA A 246 9.45 -10.87 -4.09
N GLU A 247 8.50 -10.84 -3.16
CA GLU A 247 8.22 -11.95 -2.26
C GLU A 247 7.68 -13.18 -2.98
N ILE A 248 6.80 -12.99 -3.96
CA ILE A 248 6.21 -14.07 -4.76
C ILE A 248 7.30 -14.68 -5.65
N PHE A 249 8.06 -13.83 -6.34
CA PHE A 249 9.15 -14.22 -7.23
C PHE A 249 10.22 -15.03 -6.50
N VAL A 250 10.64 -14.59 -5.30
CA VAL A 250 11.70 -15.28 -4.54
C VAL A 250 11.20 -16.56 -3.86
N LEU A 251 10.01 -16.53 -3.24
CA LEU A 251 9.54 -17.66 -2.43
C LEU A 251 8.89 -18.78 -3.23
N THR A 252 8.16 -18.43 -4.29
CA THR A 252 7.17 -19.36 -4.89
C THR A 252 7.17 -19.42 -6.40
N GLN A 253 7.66 -18.37 -7.08
CA GLN A 253 7.62 -18.24 -8.54
C GLN A 253 6.21 -18.48 -9.12
N GLY A 254 5.17 -18.05 -8.39
CA GLY A 254 3.76 -18.18 -8.78
C GLY A 254 3.08 -19.51 -8.41
N GLY A 255 3.81 -20.46 -7.82
CA GLY A 255 3.32 -21.82 -7.58
C GLY A 255 2.62 -22.10 -6.23
N PRO A 256 2.22 -23.37 -6.03
CA PRO A 256 2.00 -24.37 -7.09
C PRO A 256 0.69 -24.10 -7.86
N TYR A 257 0.61 -24.50 -9.14
CA TYR A 257 -0.58 -24.35 -10.00
C TYR A 257 -1.15 -22.92 -10.08
N GLY A 258 -0.29 -21.91 -10.05
CA GLY A 258 -0.73 -20.52 -10.09
C GLY A 258 -1.31 -20.00 -8.77
N SER A 259 -1.26 -20.75 -7.67
CA SER A 259 -1.95 -20.39 -6.42
C SER A 259 -1.38 -19.14 -5.73
N THR A 260 -0.16 -18.74 -6.10
CA THR A 260 0.49 -17.51 -5.63
C THR A 260 0.79 -16.53 -6.76
N THR A 261 0.33 -16.80 -7.98
CA THR A 261 0.54 -15.90 -9.13
C THR A 261 -0.24 -14.62 -8.92
N THR A 262 0.44 -13.54 -8.53
CA THR A 262 -0.14 -12.19 -8.47
C THR A 262 -0.12 -11.56 -9.84
N VAL A 263 -0.97 -10.55 -10.05
CA VAL A 263 -1.04 -9.84 -11.34
C VAL A 263 0.31 -9.21 -11.69
N ASN A 264 1.05 -8.69 -10.71
CA ASN A 264 2.36 -8.10 -10.96
C ASN A 264 3.41 -9.16 -11.38
N TYR A 265 3.32 -10.38 -10.84
CA TYR A 265 4.14 -11.50 -11.31
C TYR A 265 3.76 -11.90 -12.75
N LEU A 266 2.46 -11.97 -13.06
CA LEU A 266 1.98 -12.28 -14.41
C LEU A 266 2.37 -11.21 -15.44
N ILE A 267 2.29 -9.92 -15.08
CA ILE A 267 2.78 -8.82 -15.93
C ILE A 267 4.26 -9.00 -16.25
N TYR A 268 5.07 -9.40 -15.25
CA TYR A 268 6.48 -9.66 -15.45
C TYR A 268 6.74 -10.82 -16.40
N THR A 269 6.04 -11.96 -16.24
CA THR A 269 6.19 -13.11 -17.12
C THR A 269 5.76 -12.77 -18.55
N GLU A 270 4.60 -12.12 -18.72
CA GLU A 270 4.11 -11.68 -20.03
C GLU A 270 5.07 -10.70 -20.72
N ALA A 271 5.53 -9.66 -20.02
CA ALA A 271 6.39 -8.63 -20.61
C ALA A 271 7.79 -9.15 -20.95
N PHE A 272 8.41 -9.88 -20.02
CA PHE A 272 9.86 -10.16 -20.08
C PHE A 272 10.21 -11.59 -20.43
N GLN A 273 9.32 -12.56 -20.21
CA GLN A 273 9.54 -13.95 -20.59
C GLN A 273 8.85 -14.26 -21.93
N TYR A 274 7.60 -13.82 -22.08
CA TYR A 274 6.82 -14.06 -23.30
C TYR A 274 6.91 -12.94 -24.33
N ASN A 275 7.57 -11.82 -23.99
CA ASN A 275 7.76 -10.68 -24.90
C ASN A 275 6.43 -10.10 -25.41
N GLN A 276 5.35 -10.20 -24.62
CA GLN A 276 4.00 -9.70 -24.93
C GLN A 276 3.76 -8.34 -24.26
N MET A 277 4.50 -7.34 -24.69
CA MET A 277 4.53 -6.02 -24.02
C MET A 277 3.18 -5.30 -24.09
N GLY A 278 2.43 -5.47 -25.19
CA GLY A 278 1.09 -4.90 -25.34
C GLY A 278 0.08 -5.47 -24.33
N SER A 279 0.03 -6.80 -24.24
CA SER A 279 -0.82 -7.52 -23.27
C SER A 279 -0.44 -7.18 -21.82
N ALA A 280 0.85 -7.26 -21.49
CA ALA A 280 1.36 -6.94 -20.15
C ALA A 280 1.05 -5.49 -19.75
N SER A 281 1.14 -4.54 -20.69
CA SER A 281 0.75 -3.15 -20.45
C SER A 281 -0.75 -3.03 -20.15
N ALA A 282 -1.61 -3.73 -20.90
CA ALA A 282 -3.05 -3.76 -20.63
C ALA A 282 -3.36 -4.32 -19.23
N MET A 283 -2.73 -5.44 -18.85
CA MET A 283 -2.82 -6.01 -17.50
C MET A 283 -2.40 -5.01 -16.42
N ALA A 284 -1.31 -4.26 -16.63
CA ALA A 284 -0.84 -3.23 -15.68
C ALA A 284 -1.86 -2.10 -15.47
N PHE A 285 -2.56 -1.66 -16.52
CA PHE A 285 -3.61 -0.64 -16.37
C PHE A 285 -4.88 -1.17 -15.69
N VAL A 286 -5.23 -2.44 -15.90
CA VAL A 286 -6.32 -3.06 -15.14
C VAL A 286 -5.94 -3.20 -13.67
N LEU A 287 -4.70 -3.62 -13.36
CA LEU A 287 -4.20 -3.64 -11.98
C LEU A 287 -4.21 -2.24 -11.35
N PHE A 288 -3.78 -1.22 -12.09
CA PHE A 288 -3.85 0.17 -11.63
C PHE A 288 -5.30 0.57 -11.29
N ALA A 289 -6.26 0.27 -12.16
CA ALA A 289 -7.67 0.57 -11.91
C ALA A 289 -8.21 -0.19 -10.68
N PHE A 290 -7.79 -1.44 -10.50
CA PHE A 290 -8.13 -2.24 -9.32
C PHE A 290 -7.58 -1.62 -8.03
N ILE A 291 -6.29 -1.25 -7.99
CA ILE A 291 -5.67 -0.58 -6.85
C ILE A 291 -6.37 0.75 -6.56
N ALA A 292 -6.60 1.57 -7.58
CA ALA A 292 -7.29 2.85 -7.44
C ALA A 292 -8.71 2.66 -6.88
N GLY A 293 -9.43 1.63 -7.34
CA GLY A 293 -10.75 1.26 -6.82
C GLY A 293 -10.71 0.94 -5.32
N LEU A 294 -9.80 0.04 -4.90
CA LEU A 294 -9.63 -0.31 -3.49
C LEU A 294 -9.23 0.90 -2.64
N THR A 295 -8.30 1.73 -3.13
CA THR A 295 -7.87 2.95 -2.44
C THR A 295 -9.01 3.96 -2.28
N ILE A 296 -9.84 4.17 -3.31
CA ILE A 296 -11.00 5.08 -3.23
C ILE A 296 -12.01 4.57 -2.20
N VAL A 297 -12.29 3.26 -2.19
CA VAL A 297 -13.17 2.64 -1.20
C VAL A 297 -12.63 2.85 0.22
N ALA A 298 -11.34 2.59 0.44
CA ALA A 298 -10.70 2.80 1.74
C ALA A 298 -10.72 4.27 2.19
N LEU A 299 -10.43 5.21 1.28
CA LEU A 299 -10.51 6.65 1.58
C LEU A 299 -11.93 7.10 1.92
N ARG A 300 -12.95 6.60 1.21
CA ARG A 300 -14.35 6.92 1.49
C ARG A 300 -14.79 6.35 2.84
N ALA A 301 -14.43 5.10 3.14
CA ALA A 301 -14.69 4.49 4.45
C ALA A 301 -13.96 5.24 5.59
N GLY A 302 -12.76 5.77 5.32
CA GLY A 302 -11.97 6.56 6.26
C GLY A 302 -12.47 7.98 6.53
N ARG A 303 -13.30 8.56 5.65
CA ARG A 303 -13.79 9.96 5.76
C ARG A 303 -15.10 10.14 6.56
N GLY A 304 -15.41 9.26 7.51
CA GLY A 304 -16.73 9.18 8.12
C GLY A 304 -17.34 10.52 8.52
N ARG A 305 -18.66 10.60 8.28
CA ARG A 305 -19.57 11.74 8.41
C ARG A 305 -19.00 12.85 9.32
N ARG A 306 -18.61 13.94 8.66
CA ARG A 306 -18.51 15.25 9.29
C ARG A 306 -19.93 15.74 9.56
N ASP A 307 -20.58 15.16 10.56
CA ASP A 307 -21.83 15.66 11.11
C ASP A 307 -21.58 16.09 12.55
#